data_AF-A0A2W0BLW6-F1
#
_entry.id   AF-A0A2W0BLW6-F1
#
_cell.length_a   1.000
_cell.length_b   1.000
_cell.length_c   1.000
_cell.angle_alpha   90.00
_cell.angle_beta   90.00
_cell.angle_gamma   90.00
#
_symmetry.space_group_name_H-M   'P 1'
#
loop_
_entity.id
_entity.type
_entity.pdbx_description
1 polymer ?
#
loop_
_entity_poly.entity_id
_entity_poly.type
_entity_poly.pdbx_seq_one_letter_code
_entity_poly.pdbx_strand_id
1 'polypeptide(L)'
;MQTIRPTPTPAPIQVTVQTNPTGLTFSVDGTPYTTTQAFFWAPGSSHTIATTLPQSGGVSTRYIWNSWSGGGTISHSVAPTKNTTYTAKFSKQYFLTMNAQKGGAVTPQSGWKPSGTTVSITATSTNNASVSYTFSGWTGSGNGSYSGTNNPASITMSGPIIETAAFTQKPVQVTVQANMAGVSFMVDGSTYTAAHMFAWQPGSSHWIATTSPQSRGTGARYVWSSWTGGGAISHTVAPTTNKTYTAIFTTQYYLTMSHNTGGTVNPASGWKNSGAAVSITATPAIGYNFSNWTGTGTGSFSGTTNPASITMGAPITETAIFTHN
;
A
#
# COMPACT_ATOMS: atom_id res chain seq x y z
N MET A 1 14.11 4.87 99.59
CA MET A 1 13.36 5.20 98.37
C MET A 1 14.37 5.38 97.24
N GLN A 2 14.39 4.47 96.27
CA GLN A 2 15.33 4.53 95.15
C GLN A 2 14.72 5.49 94.12
N THR A 3 15.31 6.68 93.98
CA THR A 3 14.93 7.64 92.95
C THR A 3 15.35 7.09 91.60
N ILE A 4 14.37 6.67 90.81
CA ILE A 4 14.59 6.27 89.42
C ILE A 4 15.00 7.54 88.68
N ARG A 5 16.30 7.66 88.34
CA ARG A 5 16.78 8.75 87.50
C ARG A 5 16.12 8.56 86.12
N PRO A 6 15.34 9.54 85.61
CA PRO A 6 14.77 9.41 84.28
C PRO A 6 15.93 9.24 83.28
N THR A 7 15.90 8.14 82.53
CA THR A 7 16.83 7.90 81.44
C THR A 7 16.73 9.09 80.49
N PRO A 8 17.85 9.80 80.19
CA PRO A 8 17.79 10.96 79.33
C PRO A 8 17.21 10.56 77.98
N THR A 9 16.10 11.19 77.59
CA THR A 9 15.53 11.01 76.26
C THR A 9 16.58 11.41 75.23
N PRO A 10 16.96 10.53 74.29
CA PRO A 10 17.92 10.86 73.25
C PRO A 10 17.43 12.09 72.48
N ALA A 11 18.31 13.04 72.21
CA ALA A 11 17.97 14.21 71.41
C ALA A 11 17.47 13.76 70.02
N PRO A 12 16.43 14.42 69.46
CA PRO A 12 15.94 14.07 68.14
C PRO A 12 17.02 14.28 67.08
N ILE A 13 17.05 13.40 66.09
CA ILE A 13 17.93 13.51 64.92
C ILE A 13 17.20 14.24 63.80
N GLN A 14 17.96 14.98 62.99
CA GLN A 14 17.43 15.62 61.80
C GLN A 14 17.50 14.66 60.61
N VAL A 15 16.37 14.36 60.00
CA VAL A 15 16.27 13.56 58.78
C VAL A 15 15.77 14.44 57.64
N THR A 16 16.56 14.52 56.57
CA THR A 16 16.18 15.24 55.36
C THR A 16 15.71 14.26 54.30
N VAL A 17 14.55 14.52 53.70
CA VAL A 17 14.03 13.74 52.57
C VAL A 17 13.87 14.68 51.38
N GLN A 18 14.44 14.28 50.24
CA GLN A 18 14.47 15.09 49.02
C GLN A 18 14.46 14.23 47.75
N THR A 19 14.31 14.89 46.61
CA THR A 19 14.38 14.28 45.28
C THR A 19 15.52 14.88 44.45
N ASN A 20 16.08 14.09 43.55
CA ASN A 20 17.01 14.54 42.53
C ASN A 20 16.53 14.02 41.15
N PRO A 21 16.10 14.91 40.22
CA PRO A 21 16.04 16.36 40.37
C PRO A 21 15.00 16.82 41.39
N THR A 22 15.18 18.03 41.91
CA THR A 22 14.28 18.66 42.89
C THR A 22 12.90 18.94 42.29
N GLY A 23 11.87 19.00 43.11
CA GLY A 23 10.49 19.30 42.66
C GLY A 23 9.64 18.06 42.36
N LEU A 24 10.24 16.87 42.40
CA LEU A 24 9.54 15.59 42.26
C LEU A 24 8.90 15.16 43.59
N THR A 25 7.80 14.42 43.50
CA THR A 25 7.00 14.01 44.65
C THR A 25 7.67 12.87 45.42
N PHE A 26 7.65 12.96 46.73
CA PHE A 26 7.92 11.86 47.66
C PHE A 26 6.89 11.92 48.79
N SER A 27 6.83 10.90 49.64
CA SER A 27 5.99 10.93 50.84
C SER A 27 6.73 10.39 52.05
N VAL A 28 6.37 10.94 53.22
CA VAL A 28 6.80 10.45 54.54
C VAL A 28 5.54 10.10 55.32
N ASP A 29 5.45 8.86 55.79
CA ASP A 29 4.30 8.31 56.54
C ASP A 29 2.96 8.57 55.82
N GLY A 30 2.96 8.39 54.49
CA GLY A 30 1.80 8.59 53.62
C GLY A 30 1.52 10.04 53.23
N THR A 31 2.19 11.03 53.84
CA THR A 31 1.99 12.45 53.51
C THR A 31 2.89 12.86 52.34
N PRO A 32 2.35 13.37 51.22
CA PRO A 32 3.13 13.74 50.04
C PRO A 32 3.78 15.13 50.16
N TYR A 33 4.97 15.27 49.56
CA TYR A 33 5.77 16.49 49.50
C TYR A 33 6.44 16.61 48.13
N THR A 34 6.68 17.84 47.68
CA THR A 34 7.37 18.15 46.40
C THR A 34 8.65 18.99 46.59
N THR A 35 8.84 19.58 47.76
CA THR A 35 10.05 20.30 48.16
C THR A 35 10.83 19.50 49.20
N THR A 36 12.14 19.71 49.30
CA THR A 36 12.96 19.12 50.36
C THR A 36 12.35 19.40 51.72
N GLN A 37 12.22 18.37 52.55
CA GLN A 37 11.69 18.47 53.90
C GLN A 37 12.73 18.00 54.92
N ALA A 38 12.75 18.66 56.07
CA ALA A 38 13.54 18.25 57.23
C ALA A 38 12.58 17.88 58.37
N PHE A 39 12.80 16.70 58.94
CA PHE A 39 12.02 16.17 60.05
C PHE A 39 12.91 15.93 61.27
N PHE A 40 12.32 16.01 62.46
CA PHE A 40 12.98 15.67 63.72
C PHE A 40 12.38 14.37 64.25
N TRP A 41 13.14 13.27 64.16
CA TRP A 41 12.70 11.94 64.55
C TRP A 41 13.46 11.46 65.79
N ALA A 42 12.83 10.58 66.57
CA ALA A 42 13.55 9.89 67.63
C ALA A 42 14.59 8.93 67.00
N PRO A 43 15.83 8.85 67.52
CA PRO A 43 16.83 7.93 66.97
C PRO A 43 16.30 6.49 66.94
N GLY A 44 16.28 5.87 65.76
CA GLY A 44 15.79 4.50 65.56
C GLY A 44 14.28 4.34 65.45
N SER A 45 13.47 5.42 65.47
CA SER A 45 12.05 5.31 65.17
C SER A 45 11.81 4.96 63.70
N SER A 46 10.83 4.09 63.46
CA SER A 46 10.48 3.62 62.12
C SER A 46 9.55 4.61 61.43
N HIS A 47 9.94 5.05 60.23
CA HIS A 47 9.15 5.91 59.35
C HIS A 47 9.13 5.33 57.94
N THR A 48 8.02 5.49 57.21
CA THR A 48 7.94 5.04 55.82
C THR A 48 8.28 6.19 54.88
N ILE A 49 9.28 5.99 54.03
CA ILE A 49 9.57 6.89 52.91
C ILE A 49 9.12 6.22 51.60
N ALA A 50 8.47 6.97 50.74
CA ALA A 50 7.99 6.47 49.46
C ALA A 50 8.02 7.52 48.35
N THR A 51 7.90 7.06 47.11
CA THR A 51 7.71 7.91 45.93
C THR A 51 6.93 7.15 44.86
N THR A 52 6.63 7.80 43.74
CA THR A 52 5.85 7.23 42.63
C THR A 52 6.65 7.20 41.33
N LEU A 53 6.25 6.29 40.44
CA LEU A 53 6.85 6.06 39.13
C LEU A 53 5.75 5.71 38.12
N PRO A 54 5.75 6.28 36.89
CA PRO A 54 6.51 7.45 36.46
C PRO A 54 5.95 8.74 37.07
N GLN A 55 6.81 9.75 37.21
CA GLN A 55 6.35 11.11 37.53
C GLN A 55 6.33 11.98 36.26
N SER A 56 5.28 12.77 36.10
CA SER A 56 5.17 13.71 34.98
C SER A 56 6.24 14.79 35.08
N GLY A 57 6.92 15.07 33.98
CA GLY A 57 7.85 16.19 33.85
C GLY A 57 7.33 17.30 32.93
N GLY A 58 6.03 17.29 32.62
CA GLY A 58 5.40 18.11 31.59
C GLY A 58 5.02 17.30 30.33
N VAL A 59 4.61 18.00 29.28
CA VAL A 59 4.19 17.36 28.02
C VAL A 59 5.34 16.52 27.45
N SER A 60 5.05 15.25 27.15
CA SER A 60 5.99 14.30 26.54
C SER A 60 7.34 14.17 27.28
N THR A 61 7.34 14.44 28.59
CA THR A 61 8.50 14.35 29.48
C THR A 61 8.11 13.58 30.74
N ARG A 62 8.94 12.64 31.19
CA ARG A 62 8.70 11.89 32.43
C ARG A 62 9.99 11.62 33.19
N TYR A 63 9.85 11.39 34.49
CA TYR A 63 10.93 10.98 35.38
C TYR A 63 10.69 9.55 35.85
N ILE A 64 11.73 8.73 35.73
CA ILE A 64 11.75 7.33 36.12
C ILE A 64 12.57 7.19 37.39
N TRP A 65 11.96 6.69 38.45
CA TRP A 65 12.67 6.41 39.70
C TRP A 65 13.75 5.36 39.48
N ASN A 66 14.95 5.64 39.99
CA ASN A 66 16.11 4.74 39.92
C ASN A 66 16.34 4.06 41.27
N SER A 67 16.48 4.86 42.33
CA SER A 67 16.92 4.39 43.65
C SER A 67 16.74 5.47 44.73
N TRP A 68 16.71 5.07 46.00
CA TRP A 68 17.00 5.95 47.13
C TRP A 68 18.50 5.97 47.45
N SER A 69 19.03 7.07 48.01
CA SER A 69 20.44 7.16 48.43
C SER A 69 20.82 6.17 49.54
N GLY A 70 19.85 5.73 50.35
CA GLY A 70 20.02 4.71 51.39
C GLY A 70 19.75 3.28 50.92
N GLY A 71 19.47 3.06 49.63
CA GLY A 71 18.99 1.76 49.13
C GLY A 71 17.50 1.53 49.41
N GLY A 72 17.04 0.28 49.28
CA GLY A 72 15.63 -0.09 49.48
C GLY A 72 14.73 0.09 48.26
N THR A 73 13.47 -0.32 48.42
CA THR A 73 12.42 -0.26 47.38
C THR A 73 11.81 1.13 47.26
N ILE A 74 11.01 1.36 46.21
CA ILE A 74 10.38 2.67 45.95
C ILE A 74 9.58 3.22 47.15
N SER A 75 9.00 2.32 47.94
CA SER A 75 8.41 2.54 49.25
C SER A 75 9.03 1.57 50.24
N HIS A 76 9.58 2.05 51.36
CA HIS A 76 10.14 1.21 52.43
C HIS A 76 10.21 1.96 53.76
N SER A 77 10.38 1.21 54.85
CA SER A 77 10.60 1.75 56.18
C SER A 77 12.09 2.04 56.42
N VAL A 78 12.37 3.15 57.10
CA VAL A 78 13.70 3.58 57.54
C VAL A 78 13.70 3.87 59.04
N ALA A 79 14.81 3.57 59.71
CA ALA A 79 14.99 3.82 61.15
C ALA A 79 16.40 4.39 61.43
N PRO A 80 16.71 5.61 60.96
CA PRO A 80 18.04 6.20 61.13
C PRO A 80 18.35 6.47 62.62
N THR A 81 19.60 6.25 63.03
CA THR A 81 20.07 6.54 64.40
C THR A 81 20.94 7.79 64.50
N LYS A 82 21.21 8.44 63.36
CA LYS A 82 21.99 9.67 63.22
C LYS A 82 21.35 10.56 62.17
N ASN A 83 21.76 11.83 62.12
CA ASN A 83 21.35 12.76 61.07
C ASN A 83 21.61 12.14 59.69
N THR A 84 20.57 12.04 58.87
CA THR A 84 20.59 11.28 57.61
C THR A 84 19.84 12.05 56.53
N THR A 85 20.32 11.96 55.28
CA THR A 85 19.62 12.50 54.11
C THR A 85 19.24 11.37 53.16
N TYR A 86 17.94 11.19 52.93
CA TYR A 86 17.38 10.29 51.94
C TYR A 86 17.05 11.08 50.67
N THR A 87 17.67 10.69 49.55
CA THR A 87 17.45 11.29 48.23
C THR A 87 16.87 10.25 47.28
N ALA A 88 15.64 10.46 46.78
CA ALA A 88 15.09 9.67 45.68
C ALA A 88 15.66 10.19 44.36
N LYS A 89 16.38 9.33 43.63
CA LYS A 89 17.06 9.66 42.38
C LYS A 89 16.20 9.22 41.19
N PHE A 90 16.07 10.08 40.19
CA PHE A 90 15.30 9.81 38.97
C PHE A 90 16.12 10.07 37.70
N SER A 91 15.77 9.34 36.64
CA SER A 91 16.25 9.55 35.27
C SER A 91 15.17 10.25 34.45
N LYS A 92 15.57 11.30 33.71
CA LYS A 92 14.66 12.00 32.80
C LYS A 92 14.51 11.21 31.49
N GLN A 93 13.29 11.12 30.98
CA GLN A 93 12.97 10.56 29.67
C GLN A 93 12.11 11.53 28.86
N TYR A 94 12.31 11.53 27.55
CA TYR A 94 11.49 12.26 26.59
C TYR A 94 10.78 11.27 25.67
N PHE A 95 9.60 11.64 25.19
CA PHE A 95 8.89 10.83 24.20
C PHE A 95 9.41 11.14 22.80
N LEU A 96 9.79 10.09 22.06
CA LEU A 96 10.07 10.15 20.63
C LEU A 96 8.82 9.73 19.88
N THR A 97 8.30 10.61 19.03
CA THR A 97 7.18 10.30 18.12
C THR A 97 7.76 10.05 16.73
N MET A 98 7.45 8.89 16.15
CA MET A 98 7.92 8.46 14.84
C MET A 98 6.72 8.29 13.89
N ASN A 99 6.72 9.04 12.80
CA ASN A 99 5.66 9.02 11.79
C ASN A 99 6.23 8.61 10.43
N ALA A 100 5.45 7.84 9.67
CA ALA A 100 5.73 7.53 8.28
C ALA A 100 4.59 8.08 7.41
N GLN A 101 4.93 8.89 6.40
CA GLN A 101 3.97 9.20 5.33
C GLN A 101 3.69 7.96 4.47
N LYS A 102 2.68 8.04 3.60
CA LYS A 102 2.32 6.96 2.68
C LYS A 102 3.56 6.55 1.85
N GLY A 103 3.82 5.25 1.77
CA GLY A 103 4.90 4.71 0.95
C GLY A 103 6.07 4.11 1.70
N GLY A 104 6.01 4.05 3.03
CA GLY A 104 7.02 3.37 3.82
C GLY A 104 6.67 3.21 5.30
N ALA A 105 7.67 2.81 6.06
CA ALA A 105 7.60 2.62 7.51
C ALA A 105 8.84 3.24 8.17
N VAL A 106 8.78 3.42 9.49
CA VAL A 106 9.88 3.97 10.29
C VAL A 106 10.28 3.01 11.41
N THR A 107 11.55 3.08 11.81
CA THR A 107 12.11 2.36 12.95
C THR A 107 13.08 3.29 13.69
N PRO A 108 13.07 3.34 15.04
CA PRO A 108 12.20 2.60 15.94
C PRO A 108 10.73 3.07 15.88
N GLN A 109 9.83 2.34 16.55
CA GLN A 109 8.49 2.85 16.84
C GLN A 109 8.55 3.95 17.91
N SER A 110 7.50 4.78 17.96
CA SER A 110 7.32 5.80 18.98
C SER A 110 7.48 5.24 20.39
N GLY A 111 8.08 6.01 21.29
CA GLY A 111 8.23 5.60 22.67
C GLY A 111 9.18 6.47 23.48
N TRP A 112 9.17 6.23 24.79
CA TRP A 112 10.03 6.92 25.74
C TRP A 112 11.50 6.54 25.55
N LYS A 113 12.38 7.53 25.61
CA LYS A 113 13.83 7.38 25.50
C LYS A 113 14.54 8.19 26.60
N PRO A 114 15.64 7.69 27.18
CA PRO A 114 16.39 8.44 28.18
C PRO A 114 16.94 9.75 27.61
N SER A 115 16.90 10.80 28.43
CA SER A 115 17.47 12.10 28.10
C SER A 115 18.95 11.98 27.74
N GLY A 116 19.38 12.68 26.68
CA GLY A 116 20.76 12.69 26.20
C GLY A 116 21.18 11.46 25.39
N THR A 117 20.32 10.44 25.23
CA THR A 117 20.64 9.29 24.40
C THR A 117 20.55 9.63 22.91
N THR A 118 21.48 9.07 22.14
CA THR A 118 21.42 9.09 20.68
C THR A 118 20.54 7.93 20.19
N VAL A 119 19.62 8.22 19.28
CA VAL A 119 18.72 7.23 18.66
C VAL A 119 18.96 7.23 17.16
N SER A 120 19.25 6.05 16.59
CA SER A 120 19.29 5.87 15.13
C SER A 120 17.86 5.69 14.61
N ILE A 121 17.44 6.54 13.68
CA ILE A 121 16.16 6.48 12.99
C ILE A 121 16.37 6.00 11.56
N THR A 122 15.50 5.11 11.09
CA THR A 122 15.55 4.49 9.77
C THR A 122 14.17 4.54 9.14
N ALA A 123 14.13 4.88 7.86
CA ALA A 123 12.94 4.85 7.03
C ALA A 123 13.08 3.74 5.99
N THR A 124 12.08 2.87 5.87
CA THR A 124 12.07 1.76 4.91
C THR A 124 10.98 2.02 3.88
N SER A 125 11.36 2.14 2.61
CA SER A 125 10.39 2.36 1.52
C SER A 125 9.64 1.07 1.18
N THR A 126 8.35 1.19 0.89
CA THR A 126 7.53 0.08 0.40
C THR A 126 7.78 -0.14 -1.09
N ASN A 127 8.27 -1.31 -1.46
CA ASN A 127 8.48 -1.72 -2.84
C ASN A 127 7.91 -3.11 -3.06
N ASN A 128 6.99 -3.26 -4.01
CA ASN A 128 6.38 -4.53 -4.39
C ASN A 128 6.05 -4.53 -5.89
N ALA A 129 5.41 -5.59 -6.39
CA ALA A 129 5.07 -5.73 -7.80
C ALA A 129 4.13 -4.64 -8.34
N SER A 130 3.35 -3.98 -7.49
CA SER A 130 2.34 -2.99 -7.86
C SER A 130 2.82 -1.55 -7.71
N VAL A 131 3.69 -1.27 -6.73
CA VAL A 131 4.16 0.08 -6.42
C VAL A 131 5.62 0.08 -5.98
N SER A 132 6.31 1.18 -6.28
CA SER A 132 7.65 1.44 -5.79
C SER A 132 7.73 2.86 -5.22
N TYR A 133 8.37 3.01 -4.06
CA TYR A 133 8.58 4.28 -3.38
C TYR A 133 10.05 4.50 -3.09
N THR A 134 10.42 5.77 -2.95
CA THR A 134 11.73 6.21 -2.48
C THR A 134 11.59 7.15 -1.31
N PHE A 135 12.42 6.93 -0.28
CA PHE A 135 12.59 7.87 0.82
C PHE A 135 13.00 9.25 0.29
N SER A 136 12.30 10.28 0.75
CA SER A 136 12.49 11.66 0.30
C SER A 136 13.23 12.51 1.33
N GLY A 137 13.03 12.23 2.62
CA GLY A 137 13.67 12.97 3.71
C GLY A 137 12.94 12.84 5.02
N TRP A 138 13.61 13.26 6.09
CA TRP A 138 13.06 13.44 7.42
C TRP A 138 12.66 14.90 7.62
N THR A 139 11.52 15.11 8.28
CA THR A 139 11.15 16.39 8.89
C THR A 139 11.00 16.18 10.39
N GLY A 140 11.93 16.77 11.14
CA GLY A 140 12.03 16.67 12.58
C GLY A 140 11.59 17.95 13.28
N SER A 141 11.06 17.81 14.49
CA SER A 141 10.80 18.93 15.40
C SER A 141 11.16 18.56 16.84
N GLY A 142 11.56 19.57 17.61
CA GLY A 142 12.05 19.40 18.98
C GLY A 142 13.58 19.47 19.09
N ASN A 143 14.07 19.69 20.31
CA ASN A 143 15.51 19.87 20.55
C ASN A 143 16.28 18.56 20.34
N GLY A 144 17.22 18.56 19.39
CA GLY A 144 18.01 17.40 18.99
C GLY A 144 17.36 16.49 17.94
N SER A 145 16.26 16.95 17.31
CA SER A 145 15.64 16.32 16.13
C SER A 145 16.49 16.48 14.87
N TYR A 146 16.13 15.77 13.80
CA TYR A 146 16.83 15.77 12.52
C TYR A 146 15.91 16.13 11.35
N SER A 147 16.37 16.99 10.45
CA SER A 147 15.71 17.25 9.16
C SER A 147 16.74 17.16 8.04
N GLY A 148 16.47 16.35 7.03
CA GLY A 148 17.40 16.12 5.93
C GLY A 148 17.21 14.77 5.24
N THR A 149 18.14 14.41 4.36
CA THR A 149 17.98 13.26 3.44
C THR A 149 18.79 12.02 3.83
N ASN A 150 19.65 12.08 4.84
CA ASN A 150 20.33 10.91 5.37
C ASN A 150 19.34 9.86 5.90
N ASN A 151 19.58 8.60 5.54
CA ASN A 151 18.84 7.45 6.02
C ASN A 151 19.76 6.22 6.04
N PRO A 152 20.08 5.65 7.22
CA PRO A 152 19.62 6.08 8.55
C PRO A 152 20.15 7.46 8.96
N ALA A 153 19.48 8.09 9.92
CA ALA A 153 19.92 9.33 10.57
C ALA A 153 20.00 9.12 12.10
N SER A 154 20.70 10.00 12.80
CA SER A 154 20.83 9.96 14.26
C SER A 154 20.32 11.24 14.89
N ILE A 155 19.51 11.09 15.95
CA ILE A 155 18.98 12.20 16.77
C ILE A 155 19.47 12.07 18.20
N THR A 156 19.48 13.16 18.95
CA THR A 156 19.83 13.15 20.38
C THR A 156 18.64 13.62 21.20
N MET A 157 18.19 12.81 22.17
CA MET A 157 17.02 13.10 22.99
C MET A 157 17.27 14.23 24.00
N SER A 158 17.38 15.47 23.53
CA SER A 158 17.57 16.68 24.36
C SER A 158 16.24 17.33 24.76
N GLY A 159 15.14 16.88 24.17
CA GLY A 159 13.76 17.22 24.50
C GLY A 159 12.81 16.18 23.88
N PRO A 160 11.48 16.38 24.00
CA PRO A 160 10.52 15.64 23.18
C PRO A 160 10.80 15.88 21.69
N ILE A 161 10.75 14.81 20.89
CA ILE A 161 11.06 14.86 19.47
C ILE A 161 9.90 14.24 18.67
N ILE A 162 9.60 14.84 17.53
CA ILE A 162 8.76 14.25 16.49
C ILE A 162 9.59 14.14 15.22
N GLU A 163 9.67 12.93 14.65
CA GLU A 163 10.31 12.65 13.37
C GLU A 163 9.28 12.12 12.39
N THR A 164 9.22 12.71 11.18
CA THR A 164 8.33 12.27 10.11
C THR A 164 9.13 11.93 8.87
N ALA A 165 9.05 10.67 8.42
CA ALA A 165 9.65 10.24 7.16
C ALA A 165 8.69 10.51 5.98
N ALA A 166 9.21 11.17 4.96
CA ALA A 166 8.54 11.38 3.69
C ALA A 166 8.98 10.37 2.63
N PHE A 167 8.05 9.97 1.76
CA PHE A 167 8.30 9.06 0.65
C PHE A 167 7.63 9.59 -0.62
N THR A 168 8.29 9.40 -1.75
CA THR A 168 7.78 9.75 -3.08
C THR A 168 7.56 8.47 -3.87
N GLN A 169 6.37 8.31 -4.45
CA GLN A 169 6.06 7.19 -5.32
C GLN A 169 6.79 7.36 -6.65
N LYS A 170 7.51 6.33 -7.09
CA LYS A 170 8.13 6.28 -8.42
C LYS A 170 7.07 6.15 -9.52
N PRO A 171 7.42 6.51 -10.77
CA PRO A 171 6.55 6.24 -11.91
C PRO A 171 6.09 4.78 -11.97
N VAL A 172 4.79 4.58 -12.21
CA VAL A 172 4.19 3.25 -12.40
C VAL A 172 4.52 2.73 -13.78
N GLN A 173 4.78 1.43 -13.85
CA GLN A 173 5.03 0.72 -15.10
C GLN A 173 3.69 0.26 -15.68
N VAL A 174 3.31 0.84 -16.82
CA VAL A 174 2.05 0.56 -17.49
C VAL A 174 2.33 -0.10 -18.83
N THR A 175 1.82 -1.30 -19.02
CA THR A 175 1.89 -1.98 -20.32
C THR A 175 0.58 -1.77 -21.06
N VAL A 176 0.65 -1.28 -22.30
CA VAL A 176 -0.49 -1.26 -23.21
C VAL A 176 -0.20 -2.23 -24.35
N GLN A 177 -1.16 -3.08 -24.67
CA GLN A 177 -1.01 -4.13 -25.67
C GLN A 177 -2.36 -4.50 -26.30
N ALA A 178 -2.31 -5.27 -27.39
CA ALA A 178 -3.47 -6.00 -27.90
C ALA A 178 -3.31 -7.50 -27.60
N ASN A 179 -4.42 -8.24 -27.53
CA ASN A 179 -4.39 -9.70 -27.35
C ASN A 179 -3.90 -10.46 -28.59
N MET A 180 -3.80 -9.78 -29.74
CA MET A 180 -3.38 -10.34 -31.02
C MET A 180 -2.20 -9.54 -31.57
N ALA A 181 -1.17 -10.24 -32.06
CA ALA A 181 -0.01 -9.61 -32.65
C ALA A 181 -0.37 -8.80 -33.91
N GLY A 182 0.24 -7.64 -34.09
CA GLY A 182 0.04 -6.78 -35.26
C GLY A 182 -1.22 -5.90 -35.21
N VAL A 183 -2.08 -6.08 -34.20
CA VAL A 183 -3.22 -5.19 -33.96
C VAL A 183 -2.74 -3.87 -33.41
N SER A 184 -3.21 -2.78 -34.02
CA SER A 184 -2.82 -1.44 -33.63
C SER A 184 -3.60 -0.92 -32.42
N PHE A 185 -2.95 -0.15 -31.57
CA PHE A 185 -3.55 0.65 -30.52
C PHE A 185 -2.82 1.99 -30.44
N MET A 186 -3.41 2.97 -29.76
CA MET A 186 -2.85 4.29 -29.58
C MET A 186 -2.70 4.63 -28.10
N VAL A 187 -1.61 5.31 -27.79
CA VAL A 187 -1.33 5.90 -26.48
C VAL A 187 -0.89 7.34 -26.73
N ASP A 188 -1.62 8.31 -26.17
CA ASP A 188 -1.34 9.75 -26.28
C ASP A 188 -1.09 10.20 -27.75
N GLY A 189 -1.93 9.71 -28.67
CA GLY A 189 -1.87 10.02 -30.09
C GLY A 189 -0.85 9.20 -30.90
N SER A 190 0.07 8.48 -30.24
CA SER A 190 1.06 7.63 -30.91
C SER A 190 0.53 6.22 -31.15
N THR A 191 0.72 5.67 -32.34
CA THR A 191 0.27 4.32 -32.72
C THR A 191 1.34 3.26 -32.44
N TYR A 192 0.92 2.11 -31.91
CA TYR A 192 1.74 0.95 -31.59
C TYR A 192 1.06 -0.32 -32.11
N THR A 193 1.86 -1.32 -32.49
CA THR A 193 1.38 -2.65 -32.95
C THR A 193 1.97 -3.82 -32.14
N ALA A 194 2.88 -3.51 -31.23
CA ALA A 194 3.48 -4.44 -30.27
C ALA A 194 3.24 -3.91 -28.85
N ALA A 195 3.26 -4.82 -27.87
CA ALA A 195 3.17 -4.43 -26.46
C ALA A 195 4.23 -3.39 -26.13
N HIS A 196 3.83 -2.32 -25.45
CA HIS A 196 4.73 -1.24 -25.05
C HIS A 196 4.57 -0.93 -23.58
N MET A 197 5.70 -0.72 -22.89
CA MET A 197 5.73 -0.40 -21.48
C MET A 197 6.11 1.07 -21.29
N PHE A 198 5.30 1.78 -20.53
CA PHE A 198 5.45 3.19 -20.22
C PHE A 198 5.73 3.39 -18.73
N ALA A 199 6.52 4.41 -18.41
CA ALA A 199 6.70 4.89 -17.05
C ALA A 199 5.87 6.16 -16.86
N TRP A 200 4.70 6.04 -16.21
CA TRP A 200 3.78 7.15 -15.99
C TRP A 200 3.82 7.65 -14.56
N GLN A 201 3.60 8.95 -14.34
CA GLN A 201 3.40 9.45 -12.99
C GLN A 201 2.12 8.83 -12.39
N PRO A 202 2.12 8.35 -11.13
CA PRO A 202 0.95 7.71 -10.54
C PRO A 202 -0.27 8.65 -10.58
N GLY A 203 -1.37 8.21 -11.17
CA GLY A 203 -2.61 8.98 -11.29
C GLY A 203 -2.61 10.08 -12.36
N SER A 204 -1.52 10.25 -13.11
CA SER A 204 -1.53 11.09 -14.31
C SER A 204 -2.43 10.49 -15.39
N SER A 205 -3.10 11.36 -16.15
CA SER A 205 -4.08 10.96 -17.17
C SER A 205 -3.41 10.71 -18.51
N HIS A 206 -3.68 9.55 -19.09
CA HIS A 206 -3.19 9.14 -20.40
C HIS A 206 -4.35 8.66 -21.26
N TRP A 207 -4.35 9.02 -22.55
CA TRP A 207 -5.38 8.61 -23.49
C TRP A 207 -4.98 7.31 -24.17
N ILE A 208 -5.83 6.28 -24.06
CA ILE A 208 -5.64 5.02 -24.78
C ILE A 208 -6.81 4.81 -25.72
N ALA A 209 -6.51 4.29 -26.91
CA ALA A 209 -7.52 4.03 -27.92
C ALA A 209 -7.13 2.91 -28.86
N THR A 210 -8.11 2.45 -29.62
CA THR A 210 -7.88 1.63 -30.80
C THR A 210 -8.97 1.90 -31.83
N THR A 211 -8.86 1.31 -33.02
CA THR A 211 -9.87 1.39 -34.08
C THR A 211 -10.49 0.02 -34.30
N SER A 212 -11.72 0.00 -34.80
CA SER A 212 -12.43 -1.22 -35.14
C SER A 212 -13.39 -0.94 -36.30
N PRO A 213 -13.46 -1.83 -37.31
CA PRO A 213 -12.62 -3.01 -37.48
C PRO A 213 -11.19 -2.65 -37.94
N GLN A 214 -10.22 -3.53 -37.67
CA GLN A 214 -8.87 -3.44 -38.25
C GLN A 214 -8.68 -4.52 -39.30
N SER A 215 -8.12 -4.16 -40.46
CA SER A 215 -7.89 -5.12 -41.54
C SER A 215 -6.80 -6.12 -41.17
N ARG A 216 -7.00 -7.40 -41.49
CA ARG A 216 -6.00 -8.48 -41.40
C ARG A 216 -5.59 -8.99 -42.80
N GLY A 217 -5.90 -8.22 -43.84
CA GLY A 217 -5.77 -8.63 -45.24
C GLY A 217 -7.13 -9.04 -45.85
N THR A 218 -7.09 -9.56 -47.08
CA THR A 218 -8.29 -9.83 -47.88
C THR A 218 -9.24 -10.78 -47.16
N GLY A 219 -10.49 -10.34 -46.98
CA GLY A 219 -11.56 -11.15 -46.37
C GLY A 219 -11.39 -11.44 -44.87
N ALA A 220 -10.43 -10.83 -44.17
CA ALA A 220 -10.21 -11.02 -42.74
C ALA A 220 -10.10 -9.68 -41.99
N ARG A 221 -10.75 -9.58 -40.83
CA ARG A 221 -10.68 -8.38 -39.97
C ARG A 221 -10.67 -8.72 -38.49
N TYR A 222 -10.10 -7.83 -37.70
CA TYR A 222 -10.21 -7.84 -36.25
C TYR A 222 -11.31 -6.87 -35.80
N VAL A 223 -12.17 -7.33 -34.90
CA VAL A 223 -13.25 -6.52 -34.31
C VAL A 223 -12.98 -6.37 -32.82
N TRP A 224 -12.86 -5.12 -32.36
CA TRP A 224 -12.66 -4.81 -30.95
C TRP A 224 -13.86 -5.25 -30.13
N SER A 225 -13.59 -5.77 -28.94
CA SER A 225 -14.59 -6.24 -27.98
C SER A 225 -14.56 -5.41 -26.70
N SER A 226 -13.38 -5.26 -26.09
CA SER A 226 -13.23 -4.56 -24.82
C SER A 226 -11.77 -4.21 -24.51
N TRP A 227 -11.55 -3.47 -23.43
CA TRP A 227 -10.26 -3.40 -22.75
C TRP A 227 -10.32 -4.21 -21.44
N THR A 228 -9.20 -4.81 -21.00
CA THR A 228 -9.13 -5.52 -19.70
C THR A 228 -9.46 -4.65 -18.49
N GLY A 229 -9.39 -3.32 -18.61
CA GLY A 229 -9.79 -2.35 -17.59
C GLY A 229 -11.21 -1.82 -17.73
N GLY A 230 -11.99 -2.32 -18.70
CA GLY A 230 -13.26 -1.72 -19.10
C GLY A 230 -13.08 -0.41 -19.87
N GLY A 231 -14.16 0.37 -20.00
CA GLY A 231 -14.16 1.63 -20.74
C GLY A 231 -14.46 1.47 -22.23
N ALA A 232 -14.63 2.61 -22.90
CA ALA A 232 -14.91 2.67 -24.33
C ALA A 232 -13.68 2.30 -25.17
N ILE A 233 -13.87 2.08 -26.47
CA ILE A 233 -12.78 1.78 -27.42
C ILE A 233 -11.67 2.85 -27.38
N SER A 234 -12.03 4.09 -27.05
CA SER A 234 -11.15 5.23 -26.79
C SER A 234 -11.56 5.90 -25.49
N HIS A 235 -10.63 6.05 -24.54
CA HIS A 235 -10.88 6.68 -23.24
C HIS A 235 -9.58 7.07 -22.53
N THR A 236 -9.71 7.83 -21.45
CA THR A 236 -8.59 8.23 -20.58
C THR A 236 -8.45 7.28 -19.40
N VAL A 237 -7.20 6.97 -19.04
CA VAL A 237 -6.84 6.16 -17.87
C VAL A 237 -5.89 6.93 -16.96
N ALA A 238 -5.96 6.66 -15.65
CA ALA A 238 -5.09 7.28 -14.64
C ALA A 238 -4.63 6.26 -13.59
N PRO A 239 -3.76 5.30 -13.96
CA PRO A 239 -3.35 4.23 -13.06
C PRO A 239 -2.46 4.75 -11.92
N THR A 240 -2.72 4.31 -10.70
CA THR A 240 -1.91 4.63 -9.49
C THR A 240 -0.98 3.50 -9.08
N THR A 241 -1.05 2.35 -9.76
CA THR A 241 -0.19 1.17 -9.59
C THR A 241 0.24 0.65 -10.97
N ASN A 242 1.26 -0.20 -10.99
CA ASN A 242 1.63 -0.95 -12.19
C ASN A 242 0.41 -1.68 -12.75
N LYS A 243 0.22 -1.64 -14.07
CA LYS A 243 -1.00 -2.14 -14.71
C LYS A 243 -0.78 -2.54 -16.16
N THR A 244 -1.56 -3.51 -16.62
CA THR A 244 -1.59 -3.90 -18.03
C THR A 244 -2.98 -3.66 -18.61
N TYR A 245 -3.05 -2.85 -19.66
CA TYR A 245 -4.24 -2.63 -20.47
C TYR A 245 -4.12 -3.45 -21.76
N THR A 246 -5.00 -4.42 -21.95
CA THR A 246 -5.05 -5.24 -23.17
C THR A 246 -6.31 -4.92 -23.95
N ALA A 247 -6.16 -4.48 -25.20
CA ALA A 247 -7.27 -4.37 -26.14
C ALA A 247 -7.63 -5.78 -26.62
N ILE A 248 -8.87 -6.18 -26.39
CA ILE A 248 -9.38 -7.50 -26.75
C ILE A 248 -10.07 -7.39 -28.10
N PHE A 249 -9.58 -8.17 -29.06
CA PHE A 249 -10.14 -8.32 -30.38
C PHE A 249 -10.61 -9.74 -30.62
N THR A 250 -11.56 -9.87 -31.54
CA THR A 250 -12.01 -11.14 -32.13
C THR A 250 -11.72 -11.12 -33.63
N THR A 251 -11.46 -12.28 -34.22
CA THR A 251 -11.25 -12.40 -35.66
C THR A 251 -12.59 -12.66 -36.36
N GLN A 252 -12.83 -11.96 -37.48
CA GLN A 252 -13.93 -12.22 -38.39
C GLN A 252 -13.41 -12.50 -39.80
N TYR A 253 -14.10 -13.40 -40.50
CA TYR A 253 -13.88 -13.71 -41.91
C TYR A 253 -15.11 -13.35 -42.72
N TYR A 254 -14.89 -12.96 -43.98
CA TYR A 254 -15.98 -12.65 -44.91
C TYR A 254 -16.46 -13.95 -45.57
N LEU A 255 -17.77 -14.16 -45.52
CA LEU A 255 -18.48 -15.19 -46.28
C LEU A 255 -19.05 -14.55 -47.54
N THR A 256 -18.61 -15.02 -48.70
CA THR A 256 -19.15 -14.66 -50.00
C THR A 256 -20.16 -15.72 -50.42
N MET A 257 -21.41 -15.35 -50.58
CA MET A 257 -22.49 -16.21 -51.04
C MET A 257 -22.86 -15.82 -52.47
N SER A 258 -22.90 -16.80 -53.36
CA SER A 258 -23.22 -16.60 -54.77
C SER A 258 -24.03 -17.78 -55.32
N HIS A 259 -24.58 -17.61 -56.51
CA HIS A 259 -25.27 -18.68 -57.23
C HIS A 259 -25.34 -18.37 -58.72
N ASN A 260 -25.57 -19.40 -59.53
CA ASN A 260 -25.95 -19.22 -60.93
C ASN A 260 -27.45 -18.87 -61.06
N THR A 261 -27.95 -18.70 -62.28
CA THR A 261 -29.37 -18.49 -62.56
C THR A 261 -30.19 -19.68 -62.07
N GLY A 262 -31.39 -19.42 -61.53
CA GLY A 262 -32.34 -20.48 -61.19
C GLY A 262 -32.65 -20.65 -59.70
N GLY A 263 -32.20 -19.74 -58.85
CA GLY A 263 -32.55 -19.77 -57.43
C GLY A 263 -31.92 -18.63 -56.64
N THR A 264 -31.92 -18.78 -55.32
CA THR A 264 -31.36 -17.83 -54.36
C THR A 264 -30.59 -18.56 -53.26
N VAL A 265 -29.76 -17.84 -52.51
CA VAL A 265 -28.98 -18.37 -51.39
C VAL A 265 -29.22 -17.58 -50.11
N ASN A 266 -29.14 -18.27 -48.98
CA ASN A 266 -29.19 -17.69 -47.64
C ASN A 266 -28.11 -18.32 -46.75
N PRO A 267 -27.40 -17.56 -45.88
CA PRO A 267 -27.52 -16.12 -45.67
C PRO A 267 -26.98 -15.29 -46.84
N ALA A 268 -27.18 -13.97 -46.80
CA ALA A 268 -26.45 -13.05 -47.66
C ALA A 268 -24.95 -13.01 -47.27
N SER A 269 -24.11 -12.58 -48.23
CA SER A 269 -22.68 -12.33 -47.99
C SER A 269 -22.47 -11.40 -46.80
N GLY A 270 -21.44 -11.66 -45.99
CA GLY A 270 -21.17 -10.85 -44.82
C GLY A 270 -20.09 -11.39 -43.90
N TRP A 271 -19.72 -10.59 -42.91
CA TRP A 271 -18.72 -10.96 -41.91
C TRP A 271 -19.29 -11.91 -40.87
N LYS A 272 -18.51 -12.94 -40.54
CA LYS A 272 -18.83 -13.96 -39.53
C LYS A 272 -17.63 -14.14 -38.60
N ASN A 273 -17.89 -14.46 -37.34
CA ASN A 273 -16.83 -14.72 -36.37
C ASN A 273 -16.02 -15.96 -36.78
N SER A 274 -14.71 -15.92 -36.56
CA SER A 274 -13.84 -17.08 -36.74
C SER A 274 -14.35 -18.26 -35.91
N GLY A 275 -14.43 -19.44 -36.54
CA GLY A 275 -14.97 -20.66 -35.92
C GLY A 275 -16.49 -20.72 -35.84
N ALA A 276 -17.23 -19.70 -36.30
CA ALA A 276 -18.68 -19.76 -36.32
C ALA A 276 -19.18 -20.82 -37.32
N ALA A 277 -20.12 -21.64 -36.88
CA ALA A 277 -20.90 -22.49 -37.76
C ALA A 277 -21.98 -21.64 -38.45
N VAL A 278 -22.09 -21.75 -39.77
CA VAL A 278 -23.08 -21.02 -40.58
C VAL A 278 -23.88 -22.03 -41.40
N SER A 279 -25.19 -22.04 -41.22
CA SER A 279 -26.08 -22.82 -42.09
C SER A 279 -26.30 -22.07 -43.39
N ILE A 280 -26.05 -22.76 -44.51
CA ILE A 280 -26.27 -22.26 -45.87
C ILE A 280 -27.42 -23.02 -46.53
N THR A 281 -28.29 -22.30 -47.23
CA THR A 281 -29.48 -22.84 -47.89
C THR A 281 -29.58 -22.27 -49.30
N ALA A 282 -29.85 -23.15 -50.26
CA ALA A 282 -30.17 -22.82 -51.62
C ALA A 282 -31.67 -23.05 -51.85
N THR A 283 -32.36 -22.08 -52.43
CA THR A 283 -33.79 -22.16 -52.73
C THR A 283 -33.97 -22.04 -54.23
N PRO A 284 -34.30 -23.15 -54.93
CA PRO A 284 -34.57 -23.13 -56.38
C PRO A 284 -35.78 -22.26 -56.71
N ALA A 285 -35.71 -21.55 -57.84
CA ALA A 285 -36.85 -20.89 -58.44
C ALA A 285 -37.76 -21.92 -59.15
N ILE A 286 -38.96 -21.49 -59.52
CA ILE A 286 -39.88 -22.31 -60.32
C ILE A 286 -39.17 -22.72 -61.63
N GLY A 287 -39.23 -24.00 -61.97
CA GLY A 287 -38.58 -24.56 -63.17
C GLY A 287 -37.11 -24.94 -62.97
N TYR A 288 -36.58 -24.89 -61.76
CA TYR A 288 -35.20 -25.29 -61.44
C TYR A 288 -35.14 -26.27 -60.26
N ASN A 289 -34.07 -27.05 -60.23
CA ASN A 289 -33.66 -27.89 -59.11
C ASN A 289 -32.29 -27.44 -58.56
N PHE A 290 -32.08 -27.62 -57.26
CA PHE A 290 -30.74 -27.47 -56.68
C PHE A 290 -29.89 -28.68 -57.07
N SER A 291 -28.72 -28.42 -57.65
CA SER A 291 -27.76 -29.46 -58.02
C SER A 291 -26.76 -29.71 -56.90
N ASN A 292 -25.92 -28.72 -56.58
CA ASN A 292 -24.90 -28.83 -55.56
C ASN A 292 -24.35 -27.47 -55.12
N TRP A 293 -23.60 -27.48 -54.01
CA TRP A 293 -22.72 -26.40 -53.59
C TRP A 293 -21.31 -26.60 -54.14
N THR A 294 -20.64 -25.49 -54.47
CA THR A 294 -19.19 -25.43 -54.69
C THR A 294 -18.61 -24.35 -53.78
N GLY A 295 -17.64 -24.74 -52.96
CA GLY A 295 -17.11 -23.90 -51.88
C GLY A 295 -15.60 -23.84 -51.91
N THR A 296 -15.04 -22.69 -51.53
CA THR A 296 -13.60 -22.49 -51.35
C THR A 296 -13.29 -21.80 -50.03
N GLY A 297 -12.14 -22.11 -49.45
CA GLY A 297 -11.70 -21.59 -48.15
C GLY A 297 -11.76 -22.65 -47.05
N THR A 298 -11.01 -22.44 -45.97
CA THR A 298 -10.95 -23.41 -44.87
C THR A 298 -12.30 -23.49 -44.15
N GLY A 299 -12.95 -24.66 -44.27
CA GLY A 299 -14.24 -24.96 -43.65
C GLY A 299 -15.46 -24.69 -44.53
N SER A 300 -15.25 -24.42 -45.83
CA SER A 300 -16.31 -24.38 -46.86
C SER A 300 -16.94 -25.76 -47.09
N PHE A 301 -18.08 -25.79 -47.77
CA PHE A 301 -18.80 -27.02 -48.13
C PHE A 301 -18.82 -27.22 -49.66
N SER A 302 -18.76 -28.48 -50.11
CA SER A 302 -18.97 -28.84 -51.51
C SER A 302 -19.67 -30.18 -51.55
N GLY A 303 -20.86 -30.22 -52.16
CA GLY A 303 -21.72 -31.40 -52.13
C GLY A 303 -23.19 -31.07 -52.38
N THR A 304 -24.03 -32.10 -52.35
CA THR A 304 -25.45 -32.03 -52.71
C THR A 304 -26.39 -31.82 -51.52
N THR A 305 -25.86 -31.79 -50.29
CA THR A 305 -26.66 -31.56 -49.09
C THR A 305 -27.17 -30.12 -49.05
N ASN A 306 -28.48 -29.95 -48.87
CA ASN A 306 -29.13 -28.65 -48.74
C ASN A 306 -30.30 -28.74 -47.75
N PRO A 307 -30.32 -27.96 -46.66
CA PRO A 307 -29.28 -27.02 -46.23
C PRO A 307 -27.97 -27.72 -45.79
N ALA A 308 -26.85 -27.00 -45.88
CA ALA A 308 -25.54 -27.44 -45.39
C ALA A 308 -25.04 -26.55 -44.24
N SER A 309 -23.98 -26.98 -43.55
CA SER A 309 -23.33 -26.21 -42.48
C SER A 309 -21.84 -26.07 -42.78
N ILE A 310 -21.32 -24.84 -42.74
CA ILE A 310 -19.91 -24.51 -42.91
C ILE A 310 -19.33 -23.97 -41.60
N THR A 311 -18.01 -24.03 -41.44
CA THR A 311 -17.32 -23.42 -40.29
C THR A 311 -16.36 -22.36 -40.79
N MET A 312 -16.45 -21.13 -40.27
CA MET A 312 -15.62 -20.00 -40.72
C MET A 312 -14.17 -20.12 -40.24
N GLY A 313 -13.35 -20.94 -40.89
CA GLY A 313 -11.92 -21.10 -40.60
C GLY A 313 -11.02 -20.10 -41.32
N ALA A 314 -11.49 -19.54 -42.43
CA ALA A 314 -10.84 -18.52 -43.26
C ALA A 314 -11.93 -17.73 -44.03
N PRO A 315 -11.60 -16.76 -44.90
CA PRO A 315 -12.57 -16.24 -45.87
C PRO A 315 -13.11 -17.39 -46.72
N ILE A 316 -14.43 -17.46 -46.86
CA ILE A 316 -15.12 -18.55 -47.59
C ILE A 316 -15.92 -17.96 -48.75
N THR A 317 -15.91 -18.64 -49.89
CA THR A 317 -16.87 -18.41 -50.98
C THR A 317 -17.70 -19.67 -51.19
N GLU A 318 -19.03 -19.54 -51.15
CA GLU A 318 -19.98 -20.60 -51.46
C GLU A 318 -20.83 -20.22 -52.67
N THR A 319 -20.99 -21.17 -53.60
CA THR A 319 -21.77 -21.00 -54.82
C THR A 319 -22.79 -22.12 -54.95
N ALA A 320 -24.09 -21.78 -54.94
CA ALA A 320 -25.15 -22.74 -55.25
C ALA A 320 -25.30 -22.89 -56.77
N ILE A 321 -25.39 -24.13 -57.23
CA ILE A 321 -25.64 -24.45 -58.63
C ILE A 321 -27.06 -25.00 -58.78
N PHE A 322 -27.84 -24.35 -59.63
CA PHE A 322 -29.17 -24.76 -60.03
C PHE A 322 -29.17 -25.24 -61.48
N THR A 323 -30.03 -26.21 -61.78
CA THR A 323 -30.24 -26.75 -63.13
C THR A 323 -31.72 -26.62 -63.49
N HIS A 324 -32.01 -26.20 -64.72
CA HIS A 324 -33.39 -26.14 -65.21
C HIS A 324 -33.99 -27.56 -65.29
N ASN A 325 -35.28 -27.67 -64.99
CA ASN A 325 -36.05 -28.92 -65.03
C ASN A 325 -36.31 -29.40 -66.45
#